data_AF-R8BQV8-F1
#
_entry.id   AF-R8BQV8-F1
#
_cell.length_a   1.000
_cell.length_b   1.000
_cell.length_c   1.000
_cell.angle_alpha   90.00
_cell.angle_beta   90.00
_cell.angle_gamma   90.00
#
_symmetry.space_group_name_H-M   'P 1'
#
loop_
_entity.id
_entity.type
_entity.pdbx_description
1 polymer ?
#
loop_
_entity_poly.entity_id
_entity_poly.type
_entity_poly.pdbx_seq_one_letter_code
_entity_poly.pdbx_strand_id
1 'polypeptide(L)'
;MGGTDLNLKKSWHPKILANQRRVHDAEVSALEERKKTEARLQEIKAERAQEEIQRQLEAAGGKKRIDRVDWMYQGPTDGQVGDAYGNEAYLLGKRRIDNIIRGDETKNLQKQPGPDGLAPVQNVLSTRDTATKIREDPLLAIKKQEQSAYEALLNDPIKRRQLLANGSRNGSDSKNDEEERARKLAAMQDAASNLDEARESRLAALAAKERAERDADDRAREKASKYGDDRAFAKNLHRSVGEKSLADRVGRGRQNLQRDDD
;
A
#
# COMPACT_ATOMS: atom_id res chain seq x y z
N MET A 1 68.23 -3.13 -4.39
CA MET A 1 67.29 -3.67 -5.40
C MET A 1 65.90 -3.71 -4.76
N GLY A 2 65.11 -2.66 -4.92
CA GLY A 2 63.79 -2.55 -4.26
C GLY A 2 62.73 -3.37 -5.00
N GLY A 3 62.44 -4.57 -4.51
CA GLY A 3 61.38 -5.43 -5.05
C GLY A 3 60.02 -4.97 -4.57
N THR A 4 59.35 -4.10 -5.33
CA THR A 4 57.92 -3.81 -5.12
C THR A 4 57.12 -5.06 -5.53
N ASP A 5 56.29 -5.58 -4.62
CA ASP A 5 55.47 -6.77 -4.84
C ASP A 5 54.63 -6.62 -6.12
N LEU A 6 54.86 -7.54 -7.08
CA LEU A 6 54.25 -7.55 -8.41
C LEU A 6 52.72 -7.63 -8.33
N ASN A 7 52.18 -8.19 -7.25
CA ASN A 7 50.74 -8.33 -7.06
C ASN A 7 50.05 -6.97 -6.88
N LEU A 8 50.73 -5.95 -6.34
CA LEU A 8 50.16 -4.60 -6.24
C LEU A 8 49.99 -3.90 -7.61
N LYS A 9 50.62 -4.42 -8.66
CA LYS A 9 50.42 -3.95 -10.04
C LYS A 9 49.21 -4.62 -10.72
N LYS A 10 48.57 -5.60 -10.08
CA LYS A 10 47.42 -6.32 -10.63
C LYS A 10 46.12 -5.68 -10.16
N SER A 11 45.29 -5.25 -11.11
CA SER A 11 44.03 -4.52 -10.85
C SER A 11 43.04 -5.24 -9.94
N TRP A 12 43.11 -6.56 -9.80
CA TRP A 12 42.25 -7.36 -8.93
C TRP A 12 42.72 -7.43 -7.48
N HIS A 13 43.96 -6.98 -7.16
CA HIS A 13 44.54 -7.19 -5.84
C HIS A 13 43.84 -6.32 -4.77
N PRO A 14 43.43 -6.88 -3.63
CA PRO A 14 42.57 -6.18 -2.65
C PRO A 14 43.31 -5.08 -1.88
N LYS A 15 44.65 -5.13 -1.80
CA LYS A 15 45.45 -4.09 -1.13
C LYS A 15 45.67 -2.82 -1.95
N ILE A 16 45.15 -2.74 -3.18
CA ILE A 16 45.20 -1.51 -3.97
C ILE A 16 44.18 -0.52 -3.39
N LEU A 17 44.62 0.71 -3.08
CA LEU A 17 43.77 1.77 -2.51
C LEU A 17 42.48 2.00 -3.30
N ALA A 18 42.51 1.91 -4.63
CA ALA A 18 41.32 2.04 -5.47
C ALA A 18 40.30 0.91 -5.24
N ASN A 19 40.75 -0.31 -4.99
CA ASN A 19 39.85 -1.43 -4.70
C ASN A 19 39.30 -1.34 -3.27
N GLN A 20 40.12 -0.93 -2.31
CA GLN A 20 39.67 -0.68 -0.95
C GLN A 20 38.59 0.39 -0.89
N ARG A 21 38.74 1.48 -1.68
CA ARG A 21 37.70 2.51 -1.82
C ARG A 21 36.40 1.95 -2.41
N ARG A 22 36.48 1.15 -3.48
CA ARG A 22 35.27 0.51 -4.06
C ARG A 22 34.53 -0.37 -3.05
N VAL A 23 35.28 -1.16 -2.27
CA VAL A 23 34.70 -2.01 -1.22
C VAL A 23 34.05 -1.14 -0.14
N HIS A 24 34.76 -0.12 0.34
CA HIS A 24 34.23 0.81 1.34
C HIS A 24 32.96 1.53 0.86
N ASP A 25 32.96 2.05 -0.37
CA ASP A 25 31.79 2.75 -0.92
C ASP A 25 30.59 1.81 -1.07
N ALA A 26 30.83 0.55 -1.45
CA ALA A 26 29.78 -0.48 -1.49
C ALA A 26 29.27 -0.85 -0.09
N GLU A 27 30.16 -0.96 0.91
CA GLU A 27 29.79 -1.21 2.31
C GLU A 27 28.96 -0.06 2.87
N VAL A 28 29.35 1.19 2.64
CA VAL A 28 28.61 2.39 3.06
C VAL A 28 27.23 2.41 2.42
N SER A 29 27.14 2.19 1.10
CA SER A 29 25.86 2.12 0.39
C SER A 29 24.94 1.02 0.94
N ALA A 30 25.48 -0.17 1.23
CA ALA A 30 24.72 -1.27 1.84
C ALA A 30 24.25 -0.94 3.27
N LEU A 31 25.07 -0.23 4.06
CA LEU A 31 24.69 0.25 5.39
C LEU A 31 23.59 1.30 5.33
N GLU A 32 23.62 2.21 4.35
CA GLU A 32 22.57 3.20 4.13
C GLU A 32 21.24 2.56 3.73
N GLU A 33 21.27 1.56 2.85
CA GLU A 33 20.08 0.78 2.49
C GLU A 33 19.49 0.08 3.72
N ARG A 34 20.33 -0.57 4.54
CA ARG A 34 19.90 -1.18 5.79
C ARG A 34 19.26 -0.16 6.74
N LYS A 35 19.88 1.00 6.93
CA LYS A 35 19.31 2.08 7.75
C LYS A 35 17.96 2.55 7.23
N LYS A 36 17.79 2.70 5.91
CA LYS A 36 16.51 3.06 5.30
C LYS A 36 15.44 1.99 5.55
N THR A 37 15.79 0.71 5.38
CA THR A 37 14.87 -0.40 5.67
C THR A 37 14.51 -0.48 7.15
N GLU A 38 15.47 -0.26 8.03
CA GLU A 38 15.26 -0.26 9.48
C GLU A 38 14.36 0.90 9.90
N ALA A 39 14.58 2.10 9.35
CA ALA A 39 13.71 3.25 9.58
C ALA A 39 12.26 2.95 9.14
N ARG A 40 12.07 2.34 7.96
CA ARG A 40 10.73 1.94 7.48
C ARG A 40 10.09 0.88 8.38
N LEU A 41 10.87 -0.07 8.90
CA LEU A 41 10.38 -1.05 9.86
C LEU A 41 10.01 -0.42 11.20
N GLN A 42 10.76 0.58 11.67
CA GLN A 42 10.43 1.34 12.88
C GLN A 42 9.14 2.16 12.68
N GLU A 43 8.94 2.77 11.52
CA GLU A 43 7.69 3.47 11.16
C GLU A 43 6.49 2.51 11.20
N ILE A 44 6.60 1.34 10.56
CA ILE A 44 5.54 0.32 10.59
C ILE A 44 5.27 -0.19 12.02
N LYS A 45 6.32 -0.36 12.83
CA LYS A 45 6.16 -0.76 14.24
C LYS A 45 5.47 0.33 15.05
N ALA A 46 5.79 1.61 14.81
CA ALA A 46 5.15 2.73 15.47
C ALA A 46 3.67 2.85 15.07
N GLU A 47 3.36 2.69 13.78
CA GLU A 47 1.99 2.69 13.26
C GLU A 47 1.16 1.57 13.92
N ARG A 48 1.69 0.35 13.97
CA ARG A 48 1.02 -0.78 14.66
C ARG A 48 0.85 -0.55 16.15
N ALA A 49 1.84 0.03 16.83
CA ALA A 49 1.74 0.34 18.24
C ALA A 49 0.64 1.37 18.50
N GLN A 50 0.53 2.36 17.62
CA GLN A 50 -0.52 3.39 17.70
C GLN A 50 -1.90 2.82 17.39
N GLU A 51 -2.01 1.94 16.39
CA GLU A 51 -3.24 1.23 16.06
C GLU A 51 -3.70 0.33 17.22
N GLU A 52 -2.78 -0.39 17.86
CA GLU A 52 -3.10 -1.26 19.00
C GLU A 52 -3.59 -0.44 20.20
N ILE A 53 -2.97 0.69 20.52
CA ILE A 53 -3.45 1.61 21.56
C ILE A 53 -4.86 2.12 21.22
N GLN A 54 -5.07 2.53 19.98
CA GLN A 54 -6.38 3.00 19.53
C GLN A 54 -7.43 1.89 19.63
N ARG A 55 -7.09 0.67 19.23
CA ARG A 55 -7.96 -0.51 19.34
C ARG A 55 -8.29 -0.83 20.79
N GLN A 56 -7.32 -0.71 21.70
CA GLN A 56 -7.55 -0.86 23.14
C GLN A 56 -8.47 0.24 23.70
N LEU A 57 -8.31 1.48 23.26
CA LEU A 57 -9.20 2.59 23.63
C LEU A 57 -10.63 2.35 23.13
N GLU A 58 -10.79 1.86 21.90
CA GLU A 58 -12.10 1.50 21.34
C GLU A 58 -12.74 0.31 22.08
N ALA A 59 -11.95 -0.70 22.45
CA ALA A 59 -12.41 -1.82 23.26
C ALA A 59 -12.83 -1.38 24.67
N ALA A 60 -12.17 -0.36 25.23
CA ALA A 60 -12.55 0.27 26.49
C ALA A 60 -13.76 1.22 26.37
N GLY A 61 -14.33 1.40 25.16
CA GLY A 61 -15.53 2.21 24.92
C GLY A 61 -15.27 3.62 24.36
N GLY A 62 -14.06 3.91 23.88
CA GLY A 62 -13.72 5.17 23.21
C GLY A 62 -14.40 5.36 21.84
N LYS A 63 -14.40 6.60 21.33
CA LYS A 63 -14.94 6.92 20.00
C LYS A 63 -14.10 6.25 18.91
N LYS A 64 -14.76 5.49 18.01
CA LYS A 64 -14.10 4.80 16.89
C LYS A 64 -13.60 5.77 15.82
N ARG A 65 -12.39 5.53 15.31
CA ARG A 65 -11.91 6.19 14.08
C ARG A 65 -12.70 5.64 12.89
N ILE A 66 -13.08 6.53 11.97
CA ILE A 66 -13.67 6.14 10.70
C ILE A 66 -12.51 5.72 9.80
N ASP A 67 -12.42 4.42 9.48
CA ASP A 67 -11.39 3.84 8.60
C ASP A 67 -11.73 4.14 7.13
N ARG A 68 -11.67 5.43 6.77
CA ARG A 68 -11.91 5.92 5.42
C ARG A 68 -10.63 6.49 4.87
N VAL A 69 -10.34 6.14 3.62
CA VAL A 69 -9.20 6.65 2.88
C VAL A 69 -9.48 8.09 2.46
N ASP A 70 -9.27 9.03 3.36
CA ASP A 70 -9.66 10.44 3.15
C ASP A 70 -9.07 11.01 1.87
N TRP A 71 -7.80 10.73 1.54
CA TRP A 71 -7.17 11.21 0.30
C TRP A 71 -7.83 10.72 -0.99
N MET A 72 -8.58 9.61 -0.96
CA MET A 72 -9.31 9.06 -2.11
C MET A 72 -10.70 9.70 -2.26
N TYR A 73 -11.29 10.18 -1.16
CA TYR A 73 -12.61 10.82 -1.15
C TYR A 73 -12.54 12.34 -1.11
N GLN A 74 -11.36 12.89 -0.86
CA GLN A 74 -11.07 14.31 -0.95
C GLN A 74 -10.87 14.72 -2.42
N GLY A 75 -11.97 14.69 -3.18
CA GLY A 75 -12.00 15.30 -4.50
C GLY A 75 -11.88 16.84 -4.39
N PRO A 76 -11.57 17.56 -5.48
CA PRO A 76 -11.54 19.04 -5.50
C PRO A 76 -12.85 19.72 -5.04
N THR A 77 -13.91 18.94 -4.86
CA THR A 77 -15.24 19.37 -4.44
C THR A 77 -15.62 18.91 -3.04
N ASP A 78 -14.76 18.14 -2.35
CA ASP A 78 -15.00 17.61 -1.00
C ASP A 78 -14.84 18.72 0.04
N GLY A 79 -15.92 19.48 0.20
CA GLY A 79 -16.01 20.69 1.01
C GLY A 79 -17.10 21.65 0.51
N GLN A 80 -17.48 21.56 -0.76
CA GLN A 80 -18.69 22.21 -1.28
C GLN A 80 -19.87 21.25 -1.16
N VAL A 81 -20.48 21.24 0.02
CA VAL A 81 -21.69 20.46 0.37
C VAL A 81 -22.94 20.89 -0.46
N GLY A 82 -22.79 21.62 -1.56
CA GLY A 82 -23.89 22.18 -2.36
C GLY A 82 -23.86 21.93 -3.88
N ASP A 83 -22.76 21.46 -4.47
CA ASP A 83 -22.57 21.47 -5.93
C ASP A 83 -22.58 20.07 -6.59
N ALA A 84 -23.35 19.12 -6.04
CA ALA A 84 -23.56 17.80 -6.66
C ALA A 84 -24.04 17.92 -8.12
N TYR A 85 -24.94 18.86 -8.40
CA TYR A 85 -25.42 19.18 -9.75
C TYR A 85 -24.32 19.74 -10.68
N GLY A 86 -23.35 20.45 -10.13
CA GLY A 86 -22.20 20.97 -10.88
C GLY A 86 -21.30 19.84 -11.36
N ASN A 87 -21.00 18.89 -10.48
CA ASN A 87 -20.14 17.74 -10.75
C ASN A 87 -20.75 16.80 -11.79
N GLU A 88 -22.04 16.49 -11.66
CA GLU A 88 -22.78 15.68 -12.63
C GLU A 88 -22.84 16.37 -13.99
N ALA A 89 -22.96 17.70 -14.05
CA ALA A 89 -22.96 18.45 -15.30
C ALA A 89 -21.59 18.47 -16.01
N TYR A 90 -20.46 18.41 -15.29
CA TYR A 90 -19.14 18.27 -15.90
C TYR A 90 -18.89 16.84 -16.39
N LEU A 91 -19.27 15.82 -15.61
CA LEU A 91 -19.17 14.41 -16.01
C LEU A 91 -20.07 14.08 -17.21
N LEU A 92 -21.24 14.72 -17.29
CA LEU A 92 -22.18 14.59 -18.40
C LEU A 92 -21.86 15.54 -19.58
N GLY A 93 -20.74 16.28 -19.51
CA GLY A 93 -20.28 17.18 -20.58
C GLY A 93 -21.16 18.41 -20.83
N LYS A 94 -22.15 18.67 -19.97
CA LYS A 94 -23.07 19.81 -20.10
C LYS A 94 -22.44 21.15 -19.70
N ARG A 95 -21.35 21.13 -18.93
CA ARG A 95 -20.53 22.31 -18.62
C ARG A 95 -19.10 22.11 -19.11
N ARG A 96 -18.54 23.15 -19.77
CA ARG A 96 -17.16 23.15 -20.26
C ARG A 96 -16.17 23.28 -19.11
N ILE A 97 -15.12 22.46 -19.13
CA ILE A 97 -14.04 22.42 -18.13
C ILE A 97 -13.13 23.66 -18.24
N ASP A 98 -13.28 24.45 -19.30
CA ASP A 98 -12.49 25.66 -19.59
C ASP A 98 -12.49 26.67 -18.44
N ASN A 99 -13.58 26.78 -17.65
CA ASN A 99 -13.64 27.70 -16.51
C ASN A 99 -12.77 27.25 -15.33
N ILE A 100 -12.50 25.95 -15.21
CA ILE A 100 -11.61 25.39 -14.17
C ILE A 100 -10.15 25.48 -14.65
N ILE A 101 -9.91 25.30 -15.95
CA ILE A 101 -8.57 25.34 -16.55
C ILE A 101 -8.06 26.77 -16.77
N ARG A 102 -8.93 27.76 -17.01
CA ARG A 102 -8.54 29.17 -17.21
C ARG A 102 -8.11 29.92 -15.95
N GLY A 103 -8.19 29.30 -14.77
CA GLY A 103 -7.60 29.85 -13.55
C GLY A 103 -8.17 31.22 -13.16
N ASP A 104 -9.34 31.24 -12.52
CA ASP A 104 -9.78 32.36 -11.66
C ASP A 104 -9.06 32.32 -10.28
N GLU A 105 -7.84 31.77 -10.22
CA GLU A 105 -7.04 31.67 -8.99
C GLU A 105 -6.69 33.07 -8.45
N THR A 106 -6.49 34.04 -9.32
CA THR A 106 -6.13 35.42 -8.92
C THR A 106 -7.26 36.17 -8.23
N LYS A 107 -8.54 35.83 -8.50
CA LYS A 107 -9.69 36.47 -7.85
C LYS A 107 -10.01 35.87 -6.48
N ASN A 108 -9.76 34.59 -6.27
CA ASN A 108 -9.98 33.95 -4.96
C ASN A 108 -8.87 34.26 -3.94
N LEU A 109 -7.68 34.71 -4.37
CA LEU A 109 -6.64 35.28 -3.49
C LEU A 109 -6.88 36.75 -3.14
N GLN A 110 -7.79 37.44 -3.82
CA GLN A 110 -8.02 38.88 -3.69
C GLN A 110 -9.24 39.21 -2.81
N LYS A 111 -9.44 38.40 -1.76
CA LYS A 111 -10.38 38.70 -0.68
C LYS A 111 -9.82 39.89 0.11
N GLN A 112 -10.28 41.08 -0.26
CA GLN A 112 -10.00 42.36 0.40
C GLN A 112 -10.32 42.28 1.90
N PRO A 113 -9.46 42.82 2.79
CA PRO A 113 -9.84 43.04 4.17
C PRO A 113 -10.83 44.21 4.21
N GLY A 114 -12.07 43.93 4.62
CA GLY A 114 -13.04 44.98 4.94
C GLY A 114 -12.54 45.82 6.14
N PRO A 115 -12.83 47.12 6.18
CA PRO A 115 -12.35 48.01 7.23
C PRO A 115 -13.30 47.91 8.41
N ASP A 116 -12.90 47.20 9.47
CA ASP A 116 -13.36 47.50 10.83
C ASP A 116 -12.54 46.74 11.88
N GLY A 117 -11.85 47.52 12.73
CA GLY A 117 -11.51 47.16 14.10
C GLY A 117 -10.39 46.13 14.32
N LEU A 118 -9.16 46.64 14.52
CA LEU A 118 -8.24 46.35 15.64
C LEU A 118 -6.78 46.56 15.20
N ALA A 119 -6.04 47.24 16.07
CA ALA A 119 -4.68 47.77 15.89
C ALA A 119 -3.65 46.78 15.27
N PRO A 120 -2.58 47.29 14.64
CA PRO A 120 -1.53 46.44 14.09
C PRO A 120 -0.80 45.72 15.23
N VAL A 121 -1.09 44.43 15.41
CA VAL A 121 -0.33 43.55 16.30
C VAL A 121 1.00 43.22 15.62
N GLN A 122 1.94 44.16 15.75
CA GLN A 122 3.36 43.87 15.62
C GLN A 122 3.74 42.92 16.75
N ASN A 123 3.88 41.62 16.44
CA ASN A 123 4.84 40.65 17.04
C ASN A 123 4.29 39.21 16.97
N VAL A 124 4.34 38.58 15.80
CA VAL A 124 3.87 37.20 15.60
C VAL A 124 4.95 36.14 15.92
N LEU A 125 6.21 36.52 16.24
CA LEU A 125 7.25 35.55 16.60
C LEU A 125 8.18 36.06 17.71
N SER A 126 7.63 36.30 18.90
CA SER A 126 8.48 36.46 20.09
C SER A 126 9.00 35.09 20.53
N THR A 127 10.32 34.89 20.54
CA THR A 127 10.98 33.65 21.03
C THR A 127 10.58 33.28 22.46
N ARG A 128 10.23 34.29 23.26
CA ARG A 128 9.72 34.13 24.61
C ARG A 128 8.31 33.53 24.62
N ASP A 129 7.50 33.88 23.64
CA ASP A 129 6.10 33.43 23.51
C ASP A 129 6.00 32.03 22.89
N THR A 130 6.98 31.63 22.06
CA THR A 130 7.14 30.23 21.67
C THR A 130 7.67 29.38 22.83
N ALA A 131 8.57 29.92 23.66
CA ALA A 131 9.10 29.21 24.81
C ALA A 131 8.05 28.98 25.91
N THR A 132 7.12 29.92 26.13
CA THR A 132 5.98 29.72 27.04
C THR A 132 5.01 28.68 26.48
N LYS A 133 4.67 28.73 25.18
CA LYS A 133 3.80 27.72 24.53
C LYS A 133 4.40 26.32 24.59
N ILE A 134 5.71 26.18 24.44
CA ILE A 134 6.41 24.89 24.58
C ILE A 134 6.42 24.45 26.05
N ARG A 135 6.56 25.37 27.00
CA ARG A 135 6.57 25.05 28.44
C ARG A 135 5.20 24.62 28.95
N GLU A 136 4.16 25.28 28.48
CA GLU A 136 2.76 25.03 28.84
C GLU A 136 2.09 23.99 27.92
N ASP A 137 2.86 23.30 27.06
CA ASP A 137 2.36 22.18 26.26
C ASP A 137 2.01 21.00 27.20
N PRO A 138 0.72 20.60 27.30
CA PRO A 138 0.29 19.53 28.20
C PRO A 138 0.95 18.17 27.88
N LEU A 139 1.28 17.90 26.61
CA LEU A 139 1.96 16.65 26.24
C LEU A 139 3.43 16.65 26.67
N LEU A 140 4.11 17.79 26.51
CA LEU A 140 5.48 17.93 27.00
C LEU A 140 5.54 17.91 28.54
N ALA A 141 4.55 18.50 29.21
CA ALA A 141 4.40 18.46 30.65
C ALA A 141 4.24 17.02 31.17
N ILE A 142 3.36 16.22 30.55
CA ILE A 142 3.15 14.81 30.90
C ILE A 142 4.43 14.00 30.67
N LYS A 143 5.11 14.18 29.52
CA LYS A 143 6.36 13.47 29.22
C LYS A 143 7.48 13.84 30.19
N LYS A 144 7.58 15.11 30.57
CA LYS A 144 8.55 15.58 31.57
C LYS A 144 8.24 15.05 32.96
N GLN A 145 6.96 14.97 33.32
CA GLN A 145 6.50 14.38 34.58
C GLN A 145 6.77 12.87 34.62
N GLU A 146 6.58 12.16 33.50
CA GLU A 146 6.91 10.74 33.38
C GLU A 146 8.41 10.50 33.51
N GLN A 147 9.24 11.29 32.82
CA GLN A 147 10.70 11.22 32.93
C GLN A 147 11.18 11.50 34.35
N SER A 148 10.66 12.55 35.01
CA SER A 148 11.06 12.88 36.38
C SER A 148 10.59 11.84 37.38
N ALA A 149 9.39 11.25 37.19
CA ALA A 149 8.92 10.14 38.00
C ALA A 149 9.81 8.90 37.80
N TYR A 150 10.20 8.59 36.57
CA TYR A 150 11.10 7.48 36.25
C TYR A 150 12.49 7.69 36.89
N GLU A 151 13.06 8.88 36.77
CA GLU A 151 14.31 9.25 37.43
C GLU A 151 14.20 9.19 38.96
N ALA A 152 13.08 9.65 39.54
CA ALA A 152 12.84 9.56 40.97
C ALA A 152 12.73 8.11 41.47
N LEU A 153 12.13 7.20 40.68
CA LEU A 153 12.10 5.77 41.00
C LEU A 153 13.50 5.13 40.95
N LEU A 154 14.35 5.56 40.02
CA LEU A 154 15.74 5.08 39.90
C LEU A 154 16.68 5.67 40.96
N ASN A 155 16.42 6.91 41.38
CA ASN A 155 17.21 7.62 42.38
C ASN A 155 16.80 7.26 43.82
N ASP A 156 15.61 6.69 44.03
CA ASP A 156 15.20 6.15 45.33
C ASP A 156 15.97 4.84 45.62
N PRO A 157 16.89 4.82 46.61
CA PRO A 157 17.75 3.67 46.88
C PRO A 157 16.96 2.45 47.37
N ILE A 158 15.77 2.63 47.95
CA ILE A 158 14.92 1.54 48.44
C ILE A 158 14.20 0.90 47.26
N LYS A 159 13.61 1.71 46.38
CA LYS A 159 12.93 1.21 45.17
C LYS A 159 13.91 0.62 44.16
N ARG A 160 15.10 1.17 44.01
CA ARG A 160 16.17 0.58 43.19
C ARG A 160 16.58 -0.80 43.71
N ARG A 161 16.68 -0.97 45.03
CA ARG A 161 16.95 -2.29 45.65
C ARG A 161 15.79 -3.26 45.42
N GLN A 162 14.54 -2.79 45.49
CA GLN A 162 13.35 -3.61 45.24
C GLN A 162 13.22 -4.02 43.76
N LEU A 163 13.51 -3.13 42.82
CA LEU A 163 13.54 -3.41 41.37
C LEU A 163 14.64 -4.42 41.02
N LEU A 164 15.83 -4.28 41.61
CA LEU A 164 16.91 -5.26 41.45
C LEU A 164 16.59 -6.60 42.12
N ALA A 165 15.92 -6.60 43.27
CA ALA A 165 15.47 -7.83 43.94
C ALA A 165 14.37 -8.56 43.16
N ASN A 166 13.45 -7.83 42.53
CA ASN A 166 12.42 -8.40 41.65
C ASN A 166 13.02 -8.87 40.32
N GLY A 167 13.93 -8.11 39.71
CA GLY A 167 14.66 -8.52 38.51
C GLY A 167 15.55 -9.75 38.73
N SER A 168 16.11 -9.91 39.95
CA SER A 168 16.91 -11.08 40.32
C SER A 168 16.08 -12.32 40.70
N ARG A 169 14.78 -12.18 40.99
CA ARG A 169 13.86 -13.31 41.25
C ARG A 169 13.36 -13.99 39.97
N ASN A 170 13.43 -13.34 38.81
CA ASN A 170 13.07 -13.92 37.51
C ASN A 170 14.14 -14.85 36.89
N GLY A 171 15.29 -15.04 37.57
CA GLY A 171 16.36 -15.92 37.07
C GLY A 171 15.97 -17.41 37.00
N SER A 172 14.97 -17.85 37.76
CA SER A 172 14.45 -19.23 37.72
C SER A 172 13.38 -19.47 36.65
N ASP A 173 12.63 -18.44 36.23
CA ASP A 173 11.61 -18.53 35.16
C ASP A 173 12.20 -18.32 33.76
N SER A 174 13.42 -17.79 33.66
CA SER A 174 14.14 -17.58 32.39
C SER A 174 14.21 -18.83 31.50
N LYS A 175 14.24 -20.05 32.07
CA LYS A 175 14.27 -21.28 31.26
C LYS A 175 12.90 -21.61 30.66
N ASN A 176 11.83 -21.48 31.45
CA ASN A 176 10.47 -21.68 30.96
C ASN A 176 10.10 -20.62 29.91
N ASP A 177 10.51 -19.37 30.13
CA ASP A 177 10.30 -18.28 29.16
C ASP A 177 11.05 -18.54 27.84
N GLU A 178 12.27 -19.07 27.90
CA GLU A 178 13.05 -19.39 26.70
C GLU A 178 12.46 -20.58 25.95
N GLU A 179 11.98 -21.60 26.66
CA GLU A 179 11.27 -22.75 26.08
C GLU A 179 9.93 -22.34 25.44
N GLU A 180 9.19 -21.42 26.07
CA GLU A 180 7.95 -20.89 25.53
C GLU A 180 8.21 -20.05 24.26
N ARG A 181 9.26 -19.22 24.26
CA ARG A 181 9.70 -18.47 23.08
C ARG A 181 10.12 -19.40 21.95
N ALA A 182 10.87 -20.45 22.25
CA ALA A 182 11.29 -21.44 21.27
C ALA A 182 10.10 -22.18 20.68
N ARG A 183 9.13 -22.60 21.51
CA ARG A 183 7.88 -23.22 21.05
C ARG A 183 7.07 -22.27 20.17
N LYS A 184 6.97 -21.01 20.54
CA LYS A 184 6.25 -19.99 19.75
C LYS A 184 6.93 -19.73 18.41
N LEU A 185 8.27 -19.70 18.40
CA LEU A 185 9.04 -19.54 17.17
C LEU A 185 8.86 -20.73 16.23
N ALA A 186 8.90 -21.96 16.76
CA ALA A 186 8.64 -23.16 15.99
C ALA A 186 7.23 -23.15 15.39
N ALA A 187 6.20 -22.83 16.19
CA ALA A 187 4.84 -22.71 15.69
C ALA A 187 4.69 -21.64 14.60
N MET A 188 5.43 -20.54 14.69
CA MET A 188 5.43 -19.49 13.66
C MET A 188 6.13 -19.95 12.37
N GLN A 189 7.21 -20.72 12.48
CA GLN A 189 7.91 -21.31 11.34
C GLN A 189 7.05 -22.35 10.62
N ASP A 190 6.36 -23.21 11.38
CA ASP A 190 5.43 -24.20 10.84
C ASP A 190 4.23 -23.52 10.16
N ALA A 191 3.69 -22.45 10.74
CA ALA A 191 2.63 -21.69 10.10
C ALA A 191 3.09 -21.02 8.79
N ALA A 192 4.34 -20.55 8.73
CA ALA A 192 4.91 -19.95 7.54
C ALA A 192 5.11 -20.98 6.41
N SER A 193 5.68 -22.16 6.72
CA SER A 193 5.86 -23.23 5.73
C SER A 193 4.53 -23.71 5.16
N ASN A 194 3.51 -23.91 6.00
CA ASN A 194 2.17 -24.27 5.54
C ASN A 194 1.55 -23.23 4.58
N LEU A 195 1.80 -21.93 4.82
CA LEU A 195 1.30 -20.86 3.97
C LEU A 195 2.02 -20.82 2.62
N ASP A 196 3.33 -21.10 2.62
CA ASP A 196 4.13 -21.21 1.39
C ASP A 196 3.70 -22.42 0.56
N GLU A 197 3.47 -23.59 1.18
CA GLU A 197 2.95 -24.78 0.49
C GLU A 197 1.56 -24.52 -0.12
N ALA A 198 0.66 -23.86 0.61
CA ALA A 198 -0.66 -23.49 0.10
C ALA A 198 -0.56 -22.53 -1.10
N ARG A 199 0.40 -21.60 -1.07
CA ARG A 199 0.67 -20.68 -2.18
C ARG A 199 1.21 -21.42 -3.40
N GLU A 200 2.16 -22.31 -3.22
CA GLU A 200 2.74 -23.12 -4.30
C GLU A 200 1.66 -24.00 -4.96
N SER A 201 0.83 -24.67 -4.15
CA SER A 201 -0.30 -25.46 -4.65
C SER A 201 -1.27 -24.61 -5.49
N ARG A 202 -1.61 -23.40 -5.04
CA ARG A 202 -2.46 -22.47 -5.79
C ARG A 202 -1.82 -22.03 -7.11
N LEU A 203 -0.52 -21.73 -7.10
CA LEU A 203 0.22 -21.35 -8.31
C LEU A 203 0.32 -22.51 -9.30
N ALA A 204 0.58 -23.73 -8.81
CA ALA A 204 0.61 -24.94 -9.64
C ALA A 204 -0.76 -25.21 -10.28
N ALA A 205 -1.85 -25.04 -9.53
CA ALA A 205 -3.21 -25.18 -10.06
C ALA A 205 -3.51 -24.14 -11.15
N LEU A 206 -3.08 -22.89 -10.97
CA LEU A 206 -3.22 -21.84 -11.99
C LEU A 206 -2.40 -22.15 -13.24
N ALA A 207 -1.14 -22.57 -13.08
CA ALA A 207 -0.28 -22.94 -14.21
C ALA A 207 -0.83 -24.15 -14.98
N ALA A 208 -1.38 -25.15 -14.28
CA ALA A 208 -2.04 -26.29 -14.90
C ALA A 208 -3.28 -25.87 -15.70
N LYS A 209 -4.07 -24.94 -15.17
CA LYS A 209 -5.25 -24.39 -15.86
C LYS A 209 -4.85 -23.60 -17.11
N GLU A 210 -3.85 -22.72 -17.02
CA GLU A 210 -3.35 -21.95 -18.16
C GLU A 210 -2.83 -22.89 -19.27
N ARG A 211 -2.08 -23.94 -18.89
CA ARG A 211 -1.60 -24.94 -19.85
C ARG A 211 -2.74 -25.66 -20.54
N ALA A 212 -3.78 -26.06 -19.80
CA ALA A 212 -4.95 -26.71 -20.36
C ALA A 212 -5.73 -25.78 -21.32
N GLU A 213 -5.84 -24.49 -21.01
CA GLU A 213 -6.45 -23.48 -21.88
C GLU A 213 -5.63 -23.28 -23.16
N ARG A 214 -4.31 -23.20 -23.06
CA ARG A 214 -3.41 -23.13 -24.23
C ARG A 214 -3.53 -24.36 -25.12
N ASP A 215 -3.48 -25.56 -24.53
CA ASP A 215 -3.64 -26.81 -25.28
C ASP A 215 -5.03 -26.91 -25.95
N ALA A 216 -6.08 -26.39 -25.30
CA ALA A 216 -7.43 -26.35 -25.88
C ALA A 216 -7.51 -25.38 -27.06
N ASP A 217 -6.90 -24.19 -26.95
CA ASP A 217 -6.82 -23.21 -28.02
C ASP A 217 -5.99 -23.72 -29.21
N ASP A 218 -4.84 -24.35 -28.95
CA ASP A 218 -4.01 -24.94 -29.99
C ASP A 218 -4.75 -26.07 -30.72
N ARG A 219 -5.46 -26.95 -29.98
CA ARG A 219 -6.34 -27.96 -30.60
C ARG A 219 -7.49 -27.33 -31.39
N ALA A 220 -8.04 -26.19 -30.95
CA ALA A 220 -9.07 -25.48 -31.69
C ALA A 220 -8.51 -24.89 -32.99
N ARG A 221 -7.32 -24.31 -32.94
CA ARG A 221 -6.58 -23.81 -34.12
C ARG A 221 -6.21 -24.92 -35.10
N GLU A 222 -5.73 -26.06 -34.61
CA GLU A 222 -5.45 -27.23 -35.46
C GLU A 222 -6.72 -27.76 -36.14
N LYS A 223 -7.85 -27.84 -35.42
CA LYS A 223 -9.14 -28.22 -36.01
C LYS A 223 -9.59 -27.21 -37.06
N ALA A 224 -9.47 -25.91 -36.78
CA ALA A 224 -9.81 -24.86 -37.74
C ALA A 224 -8.92 -24.94 -39.00
N SER A 225 -7.61 -25.14 -38.83
CA SER A 225 -6.65 -25.32 -39.93
C SER A 225 -6.94 -26.58 -40.76
N LYS A 226 -7.27 -27.70 -40.11
CA LYS A 226 -7.54 -28.99 -40.77
C LYS A 226 -8.84 -28.98 -41.59
N TYR A 227 -9.88 -28.30 -41.11
CA TYR A 227 -11.16 -28.27 -41.81
C TYR A 227 -11.30 -27.09 -42.77
N GLY A 228 -10.49 -26.03 -42.66
CA GLY A 228 -10.61 -24.84 -43.48
C GLY A 228 -11.89 -24.06 -43.17
N ASP A 229 -11.76 -22.75 -43.05
CA ASP A 229 -12.84 -21.83 -42.63
C ASP A 229 -14.16 -22.06 -43.41
N ASP A 230 -14.05 -22.39 -44.70
CA ASP A 230 -15.18 -22.64 -45.61
C ASP A 230 -16.04 -23.87 -45.25
N ARG A 231 -15.45 -24.96 -44.72
CA ARG A 231 -16.22 -26.18 -44.40
C ARG A 231 -16.91 -26.10 -43.05
N ALA A 232 -16.35 -25.35 -42.10
CA ALA A 232 -16.99 -25.09 -40.82
C ALA A 232 -18.25 -24.23 -41.00
N PHE A 233 -18.17 -23.20 -41.84
CA PHE A 233 -19.31 -22.38 -42.25
C PHE A 233 -20.38 -23.22 -42.97
N ALA A 234 -19.99 -24.02 -43.97
CA ALA A 234 -20.92 -24.89 -44.70
C ALA A 234 -21.63 -25.90 -43.77
N LYS A 235 -20.92 -26.52 -42.82
CA LYS A 235 -21.51 -27.44 -41.84
C LYS A 235 -22.50 -26.73 -40.91
N ASN A 236 -22.18 -25.51 -40.46
CA ASN A 236 -23.09 -24.74 -39.61
C ASN A 236 -24.32 -24.26 -40.42
N LEU A 237 -24.14 -23.92 -41.70
CA LEU A 237 -25.22 -23.61 -42.63
C LEU A 237 -26.14 -24.83 -42.80
N HIS A 238 -25.60 -26.02 -43.07
CA HIS A 238 -26.38 -27.25 -43.18
C HIS A 238 -27.13 -27.61 -41.88
N ARG A 239 -26.53 -27.37 -40.71
CA ARG A 239 -27.21 -27.56 -39.41
C ARG A 239 -28.35 -26.56 -39.20
N SER A 240 -28.12 -25.28 -39.46
CA SER A 240 -29.15 -24.24 -39.34
C SER A 240 -30.27 -24.40 -40.37
N VAL A 241 -29.98 -25.01 -41.52
CA VAL A 241 -30.98 -25.40 -42.51
C VAL A 241 -31.75 -26.60 -41.98
N GLY A 242 -31.08 -27.63 -41.43
CA GLY A 242 -31.71 -28.82 -40.85
C GLY A 242 -32.60 -28.59 -39.63
N GLU A 243 -32.30 -27.59 -38.79
CA GLU A 243 -33.12 -27.21 -37.63
C GLU A 243 -34.39 -26.41 -37.98
N LYS A 244 -34.50 -25.89 -39.21
CA LYS A 244 -35.70 -25.19 -39.68
C LYS A 244 -36.73 -26.19 -40.19
N SER A 245 -37.96 -26.09 -39.66
CA SER A 245 -39.14 -26.79 -40.14
C SER A 245 -39.35 -26.59 -41.65
N LEU A 246 -39.92 -27.59 -42.33
CA LEU A 246 -40.24 -27.52 -43.76
C LEU A 246 -41.13 -26.30 -44.09
N ALA A 247 -41.98 -25.89 -43.14
CA ALA A 247 -42.84 -24.71 -43.26
C ALA A 247 -42.04 -23.39 -43.32
N ASP A 248 -41.03 -23.22 -42.46
CA ASP A 248 -40.12 -22.07 -42.48
C ASP A 248 -39.26 -22.02 -43.74
N ARG A 249 -38.99 -23.19 -44.33
CA ARG A 249 -38.18 -23.30 -45.56
C ARG A 249 -38.98 -22.96 -46.82
N VAL A 250 -40.26 -23.31 -46.89
CA VAL A 250 -41.14 -23.01 -48.02
C VAL A 250 -41.66 -21.57 -47.98
N GLY A 251 -41.88 -21.00 -46.79
CA GLY A 251 -42.39 -19.63 -46.63
C GLY A 251 -41.47 -18.54 -47.19
N ARG A 252 -40.15 -18.75 -47.19
CA ARG A 252 -39.18 -17.77 -47.70
C ARG A 252 -39.04 -17.74 -49.23
N GLY A 253 -39.51 -18.78 -49.94
CA GLY A 253 -39.41 -18.86 -51.41
C GLY A 253 -40.65 -18.38 -52.16
N ARG A 254 -41.78 -18.19 -51.47
CA ARG A 254 -43.09 -17.87 -52.08
C ARG A 254 -43.46 -16.39 -52.08
N GLN A 255 -42.57 -15.48 -51.71
CA GLN A 255 -42.91 -14.06 -51.64
C GLN A 255 -42.91 -13.36 -53.01
N ASN A 256 -42.41 -14.01 -54.07
CA ASN A 256 -42.27 -13.40 -55.41
C ASN A 256 -43.09 -14.06 -56.53
N LEU A 257 -44.06 -14.94 -56.22
CA LEU A 257 -45.02 -15.47 -57.20
C LEU A 257 -46.43 -15.02 -56.81
N GLN A 258 -46.73 -13.74 -57.01
CA GLN A 258 -48.11 -13.27 -57.14
C GLN A 258 -48.59 -13.67 -58.54
N ARG A 259 -49.71 -14.39 -58.58
CA ARG A 259 -50.45 -14.72 -59.80
C ARG A 259 -51.42 -13.57 -60.01
N ASP A 260 -51.16 -12.73 -61.01
CA ASP A 260 -52.15 -11.75 -61.48
C ASP A 260 -53.14 -12.50 -62.38
N ASP A 261 -54.38 -12.66 -61.93
CA ASP A 261 -55.51 -13.04 -62.79
C ASP A 261 -56.76 -12.29 -62.27
N ASP A 262 -57.38 -11.55 -63.19
CA ASP A 262 -58.64 -10.78 -63.08
C ASP A 262 -59.89 -11.66 -62.88
#